data_AF-A0A2N2SB90-F1
#
_entry.id   AF-A0A2N2SB90-F1
#
_cell.length_a   1.000
_cell.length_b   1.000
_cell.length_c   1.000
_cell.angle_alpha   90.00
_cell.angle_beta   90.00
_cell.angle_gamma   90.00
#
_symmetry.space_group_name_H-M   'P 1'
#
loop_
_entity.id
_entity.type
_entity.pdbx_description
1 polymer ?
#
loop_
_entity_poly.entity_id
_entity_poly.type
_entity_poly.pdbx_seq_one_letter_code
_entity_poly.pdbx_strand_id
1 'polypeptide(L)'
;MSTAQHTSLTDNPLLDFSGLPQFDRVQAQHVVPAVEHLLTEGRALLEKLATASEAPSWDNFARPLEDMEERISRAWSQVGHMNAVVNSPELREAYNACLPKLTDFYSDLSQDERLYAKFRALRASKEFE
;
A
#
# COMPACT_ATOMS: atom_id res chain seq x y z
N MET A 1 -13.68 -26.14 19.51
CA MET A 1 -12.57 -25.19 19.73
C MET A 1 -11.94 -24.95 18.38
N SER A 2 -12.22 -23.82 17.73
CA SER A 2 -11.75 -23.53 16.38
C SER A 2 -10.33 -22.95 16.46
N THR A 3 -9.37 -23.64 15.87
CA THR A 3 -7.99 -23.16 15.73
C THR A 3 -7.98 -21.99 14.77
N ALA A 4 -7.72 -20.78 15.27
CA ALA A 4 -7.42 -19.62 14.43
C ALA A 4 -6.18 -19.96 13.58
N GLN A 5 -6.37 -20.13 12.28
CA GLN A 5 -5.28 -20.39 11.35
C GLN A 5 -4.41 -19.13 11.28
N HIS A 6 -3.16 -19.24 11.72
CA HIS A 6 -2.15 -18.21 11.55
C HIS A 6 -1.89 -18.10 10.04
N THR A 7 -2.43 -17.06 9.40
CA THR A 7 -2.16 -16.83 7.97
C THR A 7 -0.73 -16.29 7.86
N SER A 8 0.16 -17.05 7.22
CA SER A 8 1.50 -16.57 6.87
C SER A 8 1.39 -15.45 5.82
N LEU A 9 2.12 -14.34 6.00
CA LEU A 9 2.19 -13.27 5.00
C LEU A 9 2.67 -13.79 3.63
N THR A 10 3.50 -14.84 3.62
CA THR A 10 4.06 -15.44 2.40
C THR A 10 3.00 -16.03 1.47
N ASP A 11 1.86 -16.46 2.02
CA ASP A 11 0.78 -17.11 1.24
C ASP A 11 -0.47 -16.21 1.14
N ASN A 12 -0.36 -14.92 1.50
CA ASN A 12 -1.49 -14.01 1.48
C ASN A 12 -1.83 -13.62 0.01
N PRO A 13 -3.02 -13.95 -0.51
CA PRO A 13 -3.38 -13.69 -1.91
C PRO A 13 -3.46 -12.19 -2.26
N LEU A 14 -3.63 -11.30 -1.27
CA LEU A 14 -3.61 -9.86 -1.48
C LEU A 14 -2.18 -9.32 -1.71
N LEU A 15 -1.15 -10.13 -1.47
CA LEU A 15 0.25 -9.81 -1.70
C LEU A 15 0.83 -10.51 -2.93
N ASP A 16 0.01 -11.26 -3.67
CA ASP A 16 0.39 -11.84 -4.97
C ASP A 16 0.09 -10.84 -6.11
N PHE A 17 1.16 -10.28 -6.67
CA PHE A 17 1.09 -9.29 -7.73
C PHE A 17 1.43 -9.84 -9.12
N SER A 18 1.60 -11.17 -9.26
CA SER A 18 2.07 -11.82 -10.48
C SER A 18 1.05 -11.84 -11.63
N GLY A 19 -0.22 -11.53 -11.36
CA GLY A 19 -1.28 -11.55 -12.37
C GLY A 19 -2.57 -10.88 -11.93
N LEU A 20 -3.70 -11.46 -12.36
CA LEU A 20 -5.04 -11.00 -12.02
C LEU A 20 -5.38 -11.28 -10.54
N PRO A 21 -6.27 -10.47 -9.93
CA PRO A 21 -6.82 -10.72 -8.60
C PRO A 21 -7.33 -12.16 -8.38
N GLN A 22 -6.91 -12.80 -7.30
CA GLN A 22 -7.31 -14.16 -6.91
C GLN A 22 -8.52 -14.11 -5.95
N PHE A 23 -9.64 -13.55 -6.41
CA PHE A 23 -10.83 -13.29 -5.58
C PHE A 23 -11.38 -14.53 -4.87
N ASP A 24 -11.23 -15.71 -5.45
CA ASP A 24 -11.64 -17.00 -4.90
C ASP A 24 -10.84 -17.44 -3.66
N ARG A 25 -9.64 -16.86 -3.48
CA ARG A 25 -8.74 -17.16 -2.35
C ARG A 25 -8.74 -16.10 -1.26
N VAL A 26 -9.23 -14.89 -1.53
CA VAL A 26 -9.25 -13.80 -0.55
C VAL A 26 -10.31 -14.07 0.53
N GLN A 27 -9.90 -13.94 1.79
CA GLN A 27 -10.75 -14.12 2.97
C GLN A 27 -10.57 -12.92 3.91
N ALA A 28 -11.54 -12.66 4.78
CA ALA A 28 -11.51 -11.52 5.71
C ALA A 28 -10.23 -11.48 6.56
N GLN A 29 -9.73 -12.65 7.01
CA GLN A 29 -8.51 -12.77 7.80
C GLN A 29 -7.22 -12.34 7.06
N HIS A 30 -7.26 -12.25 5.72
CA HIS A 30 -6.12 -11.82 4.91
C HIS A 30 -5.99 -10.29 4.84
N VAL A 31 -7.08 -9.56 5.04
CA VAL A 31 -7.19 -8.13 4.74
C VAL A 31 -6.29 -7.28 5.63
N VAL A 32 -6.48 -7.34 6.96
CA VAL A 32 -5.72 -6.51 7.90
C VAL A 32 -4.22 -6.81 7.82
N PRO A 33 -3.76 -8.07 7.84
CA PRO A 33 -2.32 -8.37 7.73
C PRO A 33 -1.68 -7.88 6.43
N ALA A 34 -2.37 -8.01 5.29
CA ALA A 34 -1.84 -7.54 4.00
C ALA A 34 -1.71 -6.01 3.98
N VAL A 35 -2.74 -5.30 4.43
CA VAL A 35 -2.74 -3.83 4.47
C VAL A 35 -1.66 -3.34 5.43
N GLU A 36 -1.57 -3.88 6.65
CA GLU A 36 -0.55 -3.46 7.61
C GLU A 36 0.86 -3.70 7.08
N HIS A 37 1.12 -4.85 6.45
CA HIS A 37 2.40 -5.15 5.83
C HIS A 37 2.77 -4.11 4.76
N LEU A 38 1.87 -3.84 3.81
CA LEU A 38 2.11 -2.87 2.73
C LEU A 38 2.30 -1.44 3.26
N LEU A 39 1.54 -1.03 4.27
CA LEU A 39 1.71 0.29 4.89
C LEU A 39 3.02 0.40 5.68
N THR A 40 3.47 -0.68 6.33
CA THR A 40 4.80 -0.71 6.98
C THR A 40 5.93 -0.60 5.96
N GLU A 41 5.89 -1.37 4.86
CA GLU A 41 6.86 -1.25 3.77
C GLU A 41 6.83 0.15 3.15
N GLY A 42 5.63 0.70 2.93
CA GLY A 42 5.42 2.03 2.41
C GLY A 42 6.08 3.10 3.28
N ARG A 43 5.79 3.11 4.60
CA ARG A 43 6.39 4.07 5.54
C ARG A 43 7.92 3.99 5.56
N ALA A 44 8.48 2.79 5.51
CA ALA A 44 9.93 2.61 5.45
C ALA A 44 10.52 3.19 4.15
N LEU A 45 9.84 3.00 3.01
CA LEU A 45 10.25 3.61 1.74
C LEU A 45 10.14 5.13 1.78
N LEU A 46 9.04 5.69 2.29
CA LEU A 46 8.84 7.13 2.39
C LEU A 46 9.98 7.79 3.18
N GLU A 47 10.35 7.23 4.33
CA GLU A 47 11.48 7.74 5.12
C GLU A 47 12.81 7.64 4.36
N LYS A 48 13.06 6.51 3.67
CA LYS A 48 14.26 6.34 2.86
C LYS A 48 14.35 7.42 1.76
N LEU A 49 13.25 7.68 1.05
CA LEU A 49 13.21 8.66 -0.04
C LEU A 49 13.29 10.11 0.47
N ALA A 50 12.62 10.40 1.57
CA ALA A 50 12.63 11.71 2.22
C ALA A 50 14.02 12.09 2.74
N THR A 51 14.81 11.11 3.20
CA THR A 51 16.14 11.32 3.79
C THR A 51 17.31 11.04 2.83
N ALA A 52 17.03 10.55 1.62
CA ALA A 52 18.06 10.30 0.61
C ALA A 52 18.85 11.58 0.30
N SER A 53 20.17 11.50 0.25
CA SER A 53 21.04 12.63 -0.13
C SER A 53 21.17 12.81 -1.63
N GLU A 54 20.89 11.76 -2.40
CA GLU A 54 20.90 11.79 -3.86
C GLU A 54 19.86 12.77 -4.42
N ALA A 55 20.20 13.37 -5.57
CA ALA A 55 19.26 14.19 -6.33
C ALA A 55 18.11 13.30 -6.85
N PRO A 56 16.84 13.72 -6.71
CA PRO A 56 15.72 12.91 -7.16
C PRO A 56 15.68 12.86 -8.70
N SER A 57 15.45 11.66 -9.23
CA SER A 57 15.17 11.36 -10.63
C SER A 57 13.86 10.57 -10.74
N TRP A 58 13.41 10.31 -11.96
CA TRP A 58 12.26 9.41 -12.17
C TRP A 58 12.52 8.01 -11.62
N ASP A 59 13.73 7.48 -11.79
CA ASP A 59 14.06 6.10 -11.42
C ASP A 59 14.33 5.92 -9.92
N ASN A 60 14.95 6.89 -9.24
CA ASN A 60 15.35 6.74 -7.84
C ASN A 60 14.34 7.33 -6.83
N PHE A 61 13.34 8.08 -7.30
CA PHE A 61 12.38 8.77 -6.44
C PHE A 61 10.93 8.56 -6.89
N ALA A 62 10.56 8.97 -8.11
CA ALA A 62 9.17 8.94 -8.55
C ALA A 62 8.65 7.51 -8.80
N ARG A 63 9.40 6.66 -9.52
CA ARG A 63 9.02 5.28 -9.79
C ARG A 63 8.91 4.44 -8.50
N PRO A 64 9.85 4.50 -7.55
CA PRO A 64 9.68 3.80 -6.28
C PRO A 64 8.42 4.22 -5.49
N LEU A 65 8.07 5.52 -5.51
CA LEU A 65 6.81 6.00 -4.92
C LEU A 65 5.59 5.38 -5.61
N GLU A 66 5.54 5.46 -6.94
CA GLU A 66 4.45 4.89 -7.75
C GLU A 66 4.32 3.37 -7.56
N ASP A 67 5.43 2.63 -7.59
CA ASP A 67 5.45 1.17 -7.41
C ASP A 67 4.88 0.77 -6.04
N MET A 68 5.17 1.55 -5.00
CA MET A 68 4.66 1.34 -3.65
C MET A 68 3.16 1.64 -3.55
N GLU A 69 2.72 2.79 -4.08
CA GLU A 69 1.31 3.15 -4.12
C GLU A 69 0.49 2.13 -4.92
N GLU A 70 1.03 1.63 -6.05
CA GLU A 70 0.36 0.65 -6.88
C GLU A 70 0.17 -0.69 -6.16
N ARG A 71 1.15 -1.12 -5.35
CA ARG A 71 0.97 -2.32 -4.52
C ARG A 71 -0.14 -2.16 -3.49
N ILE A 72 -0.25 -1.00 -2.84
CA ILE A 72 -1.35 -0.69 -1.91
C ILE A 72 -2.68 -0.65 -2.67
N SER A 73 -2.73 0.04 -3.82
CA SER A 73 -3.90 0.17 -4.68
C SER A 73 -4.42 -1.19 -5.17
N ARG A 74 -3.52 -2.06 -5.66
CA ARG A 74 -3.87 -3.41 -6.13
C ARG A 74 -4.42 -4.31 -5.03
N ALA A 75 -3.90 -4.22 -3.80
CA ALA A 75 -4.45 -4.96 -2.68
C ALA A 75 -5.81 -4.38 -2.23
N TRP A 76 -5.87 -3.05 -2.05
CA TRP A 76 -7.06 -2.39 -1.50
C TRP A 76 -8.24 -2.38 -2.46
N SER A 77 -8.01 -2.27 -3.77
CA SER A 77 -9.06 -2.33 -4.78
C SER A 77 -9.79 -3.68 -4.78
N GLN A 78 -9.08 -4.79 -4.55
CA GLN A 78 -9.69 -6.11 -4.41
C GLN A 78 -10.61 -6.17 -3.18
N VAL A 79 -10.12 -5.69 -2.04
CA VAL A 79 -10.86 -5.64 -0.78
C VAL A 79 -12.09 -4.73 -0.90
N GLY A 80 -11.94 -3.54 -1.50
CA GLY A 80 -13.03 -2.60 -1.76
C GLY A 80 -14.08 -3.17 -2.70
N HIS A 81 -13.67 -3.86 -3.76
CA HIS A 81 -14.58 -4.55 -4.66
C HIS A 81 -15.38 -5.63 -3.93
N MET A 82 -14.71 -6.53 -3.19
CA MET A 82 -15.40 -7.57 -2.42
C MET A 82 -16.35 -6.99 -1.37
N ASN A 83 -15.95 -5.90 -0.70
CA ASN A 83 -16.81 -5.19 0.24
C ASN A 83 -18.08 -4.64 -0.45
N ALA A 84 -18.02 -4.28 -1.73
CA ALA A 84 -19.14 -3.77 -2.50
C ALA A 84 -20.05 -4.88 -3.08
N VAL A 85 -19.50 -6.01 -3.52
CA VAL A 85 -20.27 -7.01 -4.31
C VAL A 85 -20.52 -8.35 -3.60
N VAL A 86 -19.73 -8.69 -2.58
CA VAL A 86 -19.81 -9.97 -1.83
C VAL A 86 -19.53 -9.75 -0.33
N ASN A 87 -20.20 -8.76 0.25
CA ASN A 87 -19.99 -8.35 1.64
C ASN A 87 -20.37 -9.43 2.67
N SER A 88 -19.60 -9.54 3.76
CA SER A 88 -19.95 -10.30 4.98
C SER A 88 -19.65 -9.48 6.24
N PRO A 89 -20.20 -9.83 7.42
CA PRO A 89 -19.85 -9.17 8.68
C PRO A 89 -18.34 -9.14 8.95
N GLU A 90 -17.65 -10.25 8.73
CA GLU A 90 -16.21 -10.40 8.95
C GLU A 90 -15.40 -9.55 7.95
N LEU A 91 -15.81 -9.54 6.67
CA LEU A 91 -15.16 -8.71 5.67
C LEU A 91 -15.36 -7.22 5.96
N ARG A 92 -16.56 -6.83 6.41
CA ARG A 92 -16.87 -5.44 6.77
C ARG A 92 -16.06 -4.98 7.98
N GLU A 93 -15.89 -5.84 8.98
CA GLU A 93 -15.06 -5.56 10.15
C GLU A 93 -13.60 -5.33 9.74
N ALA A 94 -13.05 -6.22 8.92
CA ALA A 94 -11.68 -6.09 8.41
C ALA A 94 -11.50 -4.85 7.53
N TYR A 95 -12.45 -4.56 6.63
CA TYR A 95 -12.49 -3.36 5.81
C TYR A 95 -12.46 -2.09 6.68
N ASN A 96 -13.36 -2.00 7.66
CA ASN A 96 -13.46 -0.84 8.55
C ASN A 96 -12.20 -0.66 9.42
N ALA A 97 -11.55 -1.75 9.84
CA ALA A 97 -10.29 -1.69 10.57
C ALA A 97 -9.13 -1.10 9.74
N CYS A 98 -9.18 -1.24 8.41
CA CYS A 98 -8.17 -0.72 7.50
C CYS A 98 -8.37 0.76 7.11
N LEU A 99 -9.61 1.26 7.09
CA LEU A 99 -9.93 2.64 6.72
C LEU A 99 -9.12 3.72 7.45
N PRO A 100 -9.03 3.73 8.81
CA PRO A 100 -8.23 4.73 9.52
C PRO A 100 -6.74 4.57 9.21
N LYS A 101 -6.22 3.34 9.09
CA LYS A 101 -4.80 3.08 8.78
C LYS A 101 -4.39 3.65 7.42
N LEU A 102 -5.24 3.47 6.42
CA LEU A 102 -5.05 4.02 5.08
C LEU A 102 -5.15 5.55 5.09
N THR A 103 -6.17 6.10 5.78
CA THR A 103 -6.33 7.55 5.92
C THR A 103 -5.11 8.19 6.56
N ASP A 104 -4.59 7.62 7.64
CA ASP A 104 -3.39 8.10 8.33
C ASP A 104 -2.18 8.03 7.41
N PHE A 105 -1.96 6.90 6.73
CA PHE A 105 -0.85 6.74 5.79
C PHE A 105 -0.86 7.77 4.65
N TYR A 106 -2.01 7.96 3.98
CA TYR A 106 -2.10 8.91 2.89
C TYR A 106 -2.05 10.37 3.37
N SER A 107 -2.47 10.64 4.62
CA SER A 107 -2.28 11.96 5.24
C SER A 107 -0.79 12.23 5.45
N ASP A 108 -0.04 11.28 6.00
CA ASP A 108 1.40 11.41 6.19
C ASP A 108 2.13 11.58 4.85
N LEU A 109 1.79 10.77 3.84
CA LEU A 109 2.37 10.86 2.49
C LEU A 109 2.12 12.23 1.85
N SER A 110 0.87 12.68 1.83
CA SER A 110 0.49 13.92 1.13
C SER A 110 0.98 15.19 1.82
N GLN A 111 1.27 15.12 3.12
CA GLN A 111 1.72 16.26 3.93
C GLN A 111 3.22 16.26 4.21
N ASP A 112 3.99 15.27 3.76
CA ASP A 112 5.44 15.25 3.96
C ASP A 112 6.14 16.30 3.08
N GLU A 113 6.48 17.44 3.69
CA GLU A 113 7.20 18.53 3.02
C GLU A 113 8.56 18.12 2.46
N ARG A 114 9.21 17.08 3.01
CA ARG A 114 10.50 16.57 2.51
C ARG A 114 10.31 15.91 1.14
N LEU A 115 9.26 15.09 1.00
CA LEU A 115 8.89 14.47 -0.27
C LEU A 115 8.44 15.52 -1.29
N TYR A 116 7.66 16.51 -0.86
CA TYR A 116 7.28 17.63 -1.72
C TYR A 116 8.52 18.40 -2.23
N ALA A 117 9.49 18.67 -1.36
CA ALA A 117 10.74 19.33 -1.76
C ALA A 117 11.52 18.52 -2.81
N LYS A 118 11.51 17.18 -2.72
CA LYS A 118 12.09 16.29 -3.74
C LYS A 118 11.39 16.43 -5.09
N PHE A 119 10.06 16.47 -5.14
CA PHE A 119 9.34 16.74 -6.39
C PHE A 119 9.67 18.11 -6.98
N ARG A 120 9.83 19.16 -6.15
CA ARG A 120 10.26 20.48 -6.65
C ARG A 120 11.68 20.44 -7.24
N ALA A 121 12.59 19.71 -6.61
CA ALA A 121 13.94 19.53 -7.12
C ALA A 121 13.94 18.75 -8.45
N LEU A 122 13.14 17.68 -8.56
CA LEU A 122 12.96 16.93 -9.80
C LEU A 122 12.45 17.85 -10.93
N ARG A 123 11.39 18.63 -10.66
CA ARG A 123 10.80 19.60 -11.60
C ARG A 123 11.80 20.64 -12.11
N ALA A 124 12.78 21.03 -11.28
CA ALA A 124 13.82 21.99 -11.62
C ALA A 124 15.07 21.36 -12.28
N SER A 125 15.09 20.03 -12.42
CA SER A 125 16.22 19.29 -12.99
C SER A 125 16.04 19.00 -14.48
N LYS A 126 17.12 18.59 -15.14
CA LYS A 126 17.09 18.12 -16.54
C LYS A 126 16.32 16.82 -16.74
N GLU A 127 16.11 16.04 -15.69
CA GLU A 127 15.30 14.81 -15.76
C GLU A 127 13.83 15.12 -16.10
N PHE A 128 13.38 16.36 -15.90
CA PHE A 128 11.98 16.76 -16.17
C PHE A 128 11.75 17.22 -17.61
N GLU A 129 12.79 17.48 -18.40
CA GLU A 129 12.67 17.87 -19.82
C GLU A 129 12.41 16.65 -20.71
#